data_AF-A0A962HAW9-F1
#
_entry.id   AF-A0A962HAW9-F1
#
_cell.length_a   1.000
_cell.length_b   1.000
_cell.length_c   1.000
_cell.angle_alpha   90.00
_cell.angle_beta   90.00
_cell.angle_gamma   90.00
#
_symmetry.space_group_name_H-M   'P 1'
#
loop_
_entity.id
_entity.type
_entity.pdbx_description
1 polymer ?
#
loop_
_entity_poly.entity_id
_entity_poly.type
_entity_poly.pdbx_seq_one_letter_code
_entity_poly.pdbx_strand_id
1 'polypeptide(L)'
;MSSRPLTTLDARQGLVLASAVAAVLLWSAIGPTDRLTWLMEVIWVLIGVPLLMLSWKRFPLTRLLYVLIALHCVLLIVGGHYTYAKVP
;
A
#
# COMPACT_ATOMS: atom_id res chain seq x y z
N MET A 1 -29.59 -0.39 -8.41
CA MET A 1 -28.19 0.05 -8.63
C MET A 1 -27.89 1.21 -7.69
N SER A 2 -27.10 0.99 -6.64
CA SER A 2 -26.72 2.03 -5.68
C SER A 2 -25.51 2.78 -6.21
N SER A 3 -25.73 3.97 -6.80
CA SER A 3 -24.66 4.89 -7.19
C SER A 3 -24.13 5.60 -5.94
N ARG A 4 -23.33 4.89 -5.14
CA ARG A 4 -22.56 5.52 -4.08
C ARG A 4 -21.66 6.60 -4.70
N PRO A 5 -21.63 7.82 -4.16
CA PRO A 5 -20.78 8.88 -4.69
C PRO A 5 -19.32 8.40 -4.66
N LEU A 6 -18.61 8.55 -5.78
CA LEU A 6 -17.24 8.07 -6.00
C LEU A 6 -16.20 8.73 -5.06
N THR A 7 -16.64 9.60 -4.15
CA THR A 7 -15.84 10.43 -3.25
C THR A 7 -15.70 9.86 -1.85
N THR A 8 -16.65 9.04 -1.36
CA THR A 8 -16.66 8.51 0.01
C THR A 8 -16.11 7.10 0.06
N LEU A 9 -15.11 6.88 0.92
CA LEU A 9 -14.52 5.56 1.16
C LEU A 9 -15.27 4.88 2.30
N ASP A 10 -15.93 3.75 2.02
CA ASP A 10 -16.61 2.96 3.06
C ASP A 10 -15.57 2.23 3.93
N ALA A 11 -15.84 2.06 5.23
CA ALA A 11 -14.97 1.30 6.15
C ALA A 11 -14.54 -0.07 5.57
N ARG A 12 -15.49 -0.77 4.92
CA ARG A 12 -15.25 -2.04 4.23
C ARG A 12 -14.26 -1.89 3.07
N GLN A 13 -14.36 -0.84 2.27
CA GLN A 13 -13.46 -0.60 1.14
C GLN A 13 -12.04 -0.29 1.61
N GLY A 14 -11.90 0.48 2.69
CA GLY A 14 -10.59 0.78 3.29
C GLY A 14 -9.92 -0.49 3.82
N LEU A 15 -10.69 -1.36 4.48
CA LEU A 15 -10.20 -2.65 4.95
C LEU A 15 -9.77 -3.57 3.80
N VAL A 16 -10.51 -3.58 2.69
CA VAL A 16 -10.16 -4.36 1.48
C VAL A 16 -8.85 -3.85 0.87
N LEU A 17 -8.67 -2.54 0.76
CA LEU A 17 -7.41 -1.98 0.25
C LEU A 17 -6.24 -2.28 1.18
N ALA A 18 -6.41 -2.12 2.50
CA ALA A 18 -5.36 -2.42 3.47
C ALA A 18 -4.97 -3.90 3.47
N SER A 19 -5.94 -4.82 3.40
CA SER A 19 -5.69 -6.25 3.31
C SER A 19 -5.02 -6.66 1.99
N ALA A 20 -5.39 -6.04 0.87
CA ALA A 20 -4.71 -6.26 -0.41
C ALA A 20 -3.24 -5.81 -0.35
N VAL A 21 -2.96 -4.62 0.19
CA VAL A 21 -1.57 -4.13 0.38
C VAL A 21 -0.79 -5.05 1.32
N ALA A 22 -1.39 -5.50 2.42
CA ALA A 22 -0.76 -6.44 3.35
C ALA A 22 -0.45 -7.79 2.69
N ALA A 23 -1.34 -8.33 1.86
CA ALA A 23 -1.10 -9.57 1.14
C ALA A 23 0.08 -9.45 0.16
N VAL A 24 0.17 -8.34 -0.58
CA VAL A 24 1.29 -8.05 -1.50
C VAL A 24 2.60 -7.88 -0.72
N LEU A 25 2.55 -7.24 0.45
CA LEU A 25 3.70 -7.07 1.35
C LEU A 25 4.21 -8.41 1.90
N LEU A 26 3.31 -9.29 2.33
CA LEU A 26 3.67 -10.64 2.78
C LEU A 26 4.23 -11.50 1.65
N TRP A 27 3.66 -11.40 0.44
CA TRP A 27 4.19 -12.09 -0.73
C TRP A 27 5.61 -11.61 -1.08
N SER A 28 5.82 -10.30 -1.09
CA SER A 28 7.12 -9.67 -1.37
C SER A 28 8.20 -10.00 -0.33
N ALA A 29 7.80 -10.34 0.90
CA ALA A 29 8.72 -10.77 1.96
C ALA A 29 9.27 -12.20 1.75
N ILE A 30 8.74 -12.99 0.80
CA ILE A 30 9.18 -14.37 0.54
C ILE A 30 10.27 -14.36 -0.53
N GLY A 31 11.50 -14.68 -0.14
CA GLY A 31 12.63 -14.81 -1.05
C GLY A 31 13.34 -13.52 -1.51
N PRO A 32 13.34 -12.38 -0.78
CA PRO A 32 14.14 -11.24 -1.20
C PRO A 32 15.63 -11.56 -1.11
N THR A 33 16.37 -11.23 -2.17
CA THR A 33 17.82 -11.42 -2.30
C THR A 33 18.58 -10.72 -1.17
N ASP A 34 18.13 -9.52 -0.79
CA ASP A 34 18.71 -8.75 0.30
C ASP A 34 17.61 -8.10 1.17
N ARG A 35 17.43 -8.65 2.38
CA ARG A 35 16.32 -8.28 3.28
C ARG A 35 16.42 -6.85 3.80
N LEU A 36 17.64 -6.31 3.91
CA LEU A 36 17.86 -4.97 4.42
C LEU A 36 17.42 -3.91 3.40
N THR A 37 17.80 -4.10 2.14
CA THR A 37 17.38 -3.24 1.02
C THR A 37 15.87 -3.29 0.84
N TRP A 38 15.30 -4.50 0.84
CA TRP A 38 13.85 -4.70 0.80
C TRP A 38 13.15 -3.96 1.95
N LEU A 39 13.67 -4.06 3.18
CA LEU A 39 13.08 -3.37 4.32
C LEU A 39 13.10 -1.84 4.14
N MET A 40 14.20 -1.27 3.63
CA MET A 40 14.32 0.18 3.39
C MET A 40 13.34 0.69 2.32
N GLU A 41 12.93 -0.17 1.39
CA GLU A 41 11.95 0.18 0.36
C GLU A 41 10.52 0.05 0.88
N VAL A 42 10.24 -0.98 1.70
CA VAL A 42 8.90 -1.27 2.21
C VAL A 42 8.57 -0.53 3.52
N ILE A 43 9.56 0.04 4.22
CA ILE A 43 9.36 0.79 5.48
C ILE A 43 8.39 1.97 5.32
N TRP A 44 8.39 2.63 4.17
CA TRP A 44 7.45 3.71 3.87
C TRP A 44 6.00 3.21 3.78
N VAL A 45 5.79 1.99 3.32
CA VAL A 45 4.47 1.35 3.30
C VAL A 45 4.05 0.94 4.72
N LEU A 46 4.99 0.39 5.50
CA LEU A 46 4.78 0.02 6.90
C LEU A 46 4.41 1.23 7.78
N ILE A 47 4.92 2.42 7.48
CA ILE A 47 4.59 3.66 8.18
C ILE A 47 3.34 4.32 7.59
N GLY A 48 3.24 4.39 6.27
CA GLY A 48 2.18 5.10 5.56
C GLY A 48 0.79 4.49 5.76
N VAL A 49 0.67 3.16 5.76
CA VAL A 49 -0.63 2.48 5.91
C VAL A 49 -1.25 2.73 7.30
N PRO A 50 -0.55 2.51 8.43
CA PRO A 50 -1.08 2.85 9.75
C PRO A 50 -1.38 4.33 9.92
N LEU A 51 -0.52 5.21 9.39
CA LEU A 51 -0.72 6.66 9.45
C LEU A 51 -2.03 7.06 8.76
N LEU A 52 -2.33 6.47 7.60
CA LEU A 52 -3.58 6.69 6.88
C LEU A 52 -4.80 6.15 7.63
N MET A 53 -4.68 5.00 8.29
CA MET A 53 -5.75 4.45 9.12
C MET A 53 -6.06 5.34 10.33
N LEU A 54 -5.01 5.87 10.99
CA LEU A 54 -5.14 6.75 12.15
C LEU A 54 -5.67 8.15 11.76
N SER A 55 -5.21 8.68 10.64
CA SER A 55 -5.63 10.01 10.15
C SER A 55 -6.99 10.01 9.45
N TRP A 56 -7.55 8.85 9.10
CA TRP A 56 -8.84 8.74 8.39
C TRP A 56 -9.98 9.49 9.08
N LYS A 57 -10.06 9.46 10.42
CA LYS A 57 -11.11 10.19 11.14
C LYS A 57 -10.91 11.71 11.18
N ARG A 58 -9.66 12.18 11.04
CA ARG A 58 -9.30 13.60 11.18
C ARG A 58 -9.19 14.32 9.84
N PHE A 59 -8.77 13.60 8.79
CA PHE A 59 -8.62 14.09 7.41
C PHE A 59 -9.15 13.04 6.43
N PRO A 60 -10.46 13.04 6.11
CA PRO A 60 -11.02 12.10 5.16
C PRO A 60 -10.56 12.46 3.74
N LEU A 61 -9.55 11.74 3.24
CA LEU A 61 -9.07 11.87 1.87
C LEU A 61 -10.11 11.33 0.88
N THR A 62 -10.07 11.82 -0.35
CA THR A 62 -10.97 11.32 -1.40
C THR A 62 -10.66 9.85 -1.71
N ARG A 63 -11.69 9.10 -2.10
CA ARG A 63 -11.53 7.69 -2.51
C ARG A 63 -10.47 7.48 -3.58
N LEU A 64 -10.37 8.41 -4.53
CA LEU A 64 -9.34 8.42 -5.56
C LEU A 64 -7.93 8.46 -4.95
N LEU A 65 -7.70 9.36 -3.99
CA LEU A 65 -6.39 9.52 -3.37
C LEU A 65 -5.96 8.26 -2.59
N TYR A 66 -6.88 7.62 -1.87
CA TYR A 66 -6.59 6.33 -1.24
C TYR A 66 -6.22 5.23 -2.23
N VAL A 67 -6.88 5.17 -3.40
CA VAL A 67 -6.53 4.23 -4.47
C VAL A 67 -5.15 4.54 -5.05
N LEU A 68 -4.82 5.81 -5.29
CA LEU A 68 -3.48 6.20 -5.75
C LEU A 68 -2.40 5.83 -4.72
N ILE A 69 -2.66 6.05 -3.43
CA ILE A 69 -1.71 5.66 -2.38
C ILE A 69 -1.54 4.14 -2.34
N ALA A 70 -2.64 3.38 -2.41
CA ALA A 70 -2.56 1.92 -2.46
C ALA A 70 -1.75 1.44 -3.67
N LEU A 71 -1.95 2.03 -4.84
CA LEU A 71 -1.16 1.75 -6.04
C LEU A 71 0.32 2.09 -5.83
N HIS A 72 0.63 3.23 -5.24
CA HIS A 72 2.00 3.64 -4.91
C HIS A 72 2.66 2.66 -3.93
N CYS A 73 1.96 2.20 -2.90
CA CYS A 73 2.45 1.16 -1.99
C CYS A 73 2.76 -0.14 -2.74
N VAL A 74 1.89 -0.57 -3.67
CA VAL A 74 2.15 -1.74 -4.51
C VAL A 74 3.41 -1.54 -5.36
N LEU A 75 3.59 -0.36 -5.97
CA LEU A 75 4.80 -0.06 -6.75
C LEU A 75 6.07 -0.12 -5.90
N LEU A 76 6.06 0.40 -4.67
CA LEU A 76 7.20 0.29 -3.75
C LEU A 76 7.50 -1.17 -3.38
N ILE A 77 6.47 -1.95 -3.07
CA ILE A 77 6.62 -3.37 -2.71
C ILE A 77 7.15 -4.20 -3.89
N VAL A 78 6.64 -3.93 -5.09
CA VAL A 78 7.09 -4.60 -6.33
C VAL A 78 8.49 -4.14 -6.72
N GLY A 79 8.80 -2.84 -6.59
CA GLY A 79 10.13 -2.29 -6.82
C GLY A 79 11.19 -2.96 -5.95
N GLY A 80 10.89 -3.15 -4.65
CA GLY A 80 11.83 -3.82 -3.76
C GLY A 80 11.94 -5.33 -3.94
N HIS A 81 10.87 -5.99 -4.40
CA HIS A 81 10.92 -7.40 -4.78
C HIS A 81 11.77 -7.65 -6.03
N TYR A 82 11.65 -6.79 -7.04
CA TYR A 82 12.34 -6.99 -8.32
C TYR A 82 13.78 -6.50 -8.35
N THR A 83 14.27 -5.84 -7.29
CA THR A 83 15.65 -5.40 -7.06
C THR A 83 16.37 -5.00 -8.37
N TYR A 84 16.52 -3.70 -8.62
CA TYR A 84 17.30 -3.10 -9.71
C TYR A 84 18.79 -3.55 -9.81
N ALA A 85 19.25 -4.53 -9.01
CA ALA A 85 20.61 -5.04 -8.97
C ALA A 85 20.95 -6.09 -10.05
N LYS A 86 20.10 -6.28 -11.07
CA LYS A 86 20.35 -7.24 -12.16
C LYS A 86 20.52 -6.59 -13.53
N VAL A 87 20.96 -5.34 -13.57
CA VAL A 87 21.48 -4.72 -14.79
C VAL A 87 23.00 -4.64 -14.64
N PRO A 88 23.78 -5.46 -15.37
CA PRO A 88 25.24 -5.41 -15.37
C PRO A 88 25.79 -4.12 -15.98
#